data_AF-A0A2T3A0R4-F1
#
_entry.id   AF-A0A2T3A0R4-F1
#
_cell.length_a   1.000
_cell.length_b   1.000
_cell.length_c   1.000
_cell.angle_alpha   90.00
_cell.angle_beta   90.00
_cell.angle_gamma   90.00
#
_symmetry.space_group_name_H-M   'P 1'
#
loop_
_entity.id
_entity.type
_entity.pdbx_description
1 polymer ?
#
loop_
_entity_poly.entity_id
_entity_poly.type
_entity_poly.pdbx_seq_one_letter_code
_entity_poly.pdbx_strand_id
1 'polypeptide(L)'
;MGKKRAREADGQSTPAVASADKMDHDGSSDDEDFDIVNVDFEWFNFDTEIDFHGVKGLLRQLFDVDAQLFDMSGLTDVVLEQNTIGSTVKVDSKANDAYAFLTALNLREHREKKPVADLISYLSSKAGQSNNETLAATVPKILAENHVGLVLGERLINMPPEISPPMYSMLVDELEAAVEDKEPYDFTHYLVVSKTYNEVQSILDDGARKNKKAKEEAPMFYFHPEDEILKKHAIATGSFPFTKDDESVADSKRAFQEMGVKSMGYMTLIEAAKFPAAVRAVADYMNPQ
;
A
#
# COMPACT_ATOMS: atom_id res chain seq x y z
N MET A 1 -3.29 -84.95 -2.09
CA MET A 1 -2.54 -85.38 -3.30
C MET A 1 -2.73 -84.26 -4.33
N GLY A 2 -1.75 -83.73 -5.07
CA GLY A 2 -0.84 -84.37 -6.05
C GLY A 2 -1.59 -84.53 -7.39
N LYS A 3 -1.13 -84.09 -8.59
CA LYS A 3 0.16 -83.58 -9.13
C LYS A 3 -0.16 -82.46 -10.15
N LYS A 4 0.64 -81.40 -10.43
CA LYS A 4 1.95 -81.27 -11.13
C LYS A 4 1.96 -81.62 -12.65
N ARG A 5 2.15 -80.58 -13.50
CA ARG A 5 2.74 -80.54 -14.89
C ARG A 5 1.92 -81.10 -16.09
N ALA A 6 2.13 -80.72 -17.37
CA ALA A 6 2.70 -79.50 -18.05
C ALA A 6 2.64 -79.64 -19.62
N ARG A 7 2.91 -78.54 -20.37
CA ARG A 7 3.18 -78.42 -21.84
C ARG A 7 1.94 -78.52 -22.78
N GLU A 8 1.70 -77.61 -23.75
CA GLU A 8 2.35 -77.35 -25.07
C GLU A 8 2.32 -78.58 -26.01
N ALA A 9 1.83 -78.58 -27.27
CA ALA A 9 1.07 -77.66 -28.16
C ALA A 9 0.33 -78.55 -29.23
N ASP A 10 -0.33 -78.18 -30.34
CA ASP A 10 -0.67 -76.96 -31.13
C ASP A 10 -1.87 -77.34 -32.09
N GLY A 11 -2.48 -76.58 -33.04
CA GLY A 11 -2.40 -75.19 -33.52
C GLY A 11 -2.66 -75.01 -35.04
N GLN A 12 -3.90 -74.73 -35.52
CA GLN A 12 -4.18 -74.39 -36.95
C GLN A 12 -5.57 -73.75 -37.26
N SER A 13 -5.59 -72.77 -38.18
CA SER A 13 -6.73 -72.26 -39.02
C SER A 13 -7.94 -71.52 -38.41
N THR A 14 -8.51 -70.57 -39.17
CA THR A 14 -9.55 -69.56 -38.82
C THR A 14 -10.84 -69.75 -39.64
N PRO A 15 -12.02 -69.17 -39.25
CA PRO A 15 -12.35 -67.80 -39.71
C PRO A 15 -13.32 -66.95 -38.83
N ALA A 16 -13.42 -65.66 -39.21
CA ALA A 16 -14.60 -64.75 -39.10
C ALA A 16 -15.09 -64.17 -37.73
N VAL A 17 -14.73 -62.89 -37.51
CA VAL A 17 -15.48 -61.76 -36.89
C VAL A 17 -16.54 -61.99 -35.78
N ALA A 18 -16.24 -61.48 -34.57
CA ALA A 18 -17.16 -60.64 -33.79
C ALA A 18 -16.41 -59.72 -32.78
N SER A 19 -16.71 -58.43 -32.88
CA SER A 19 -16.61 -57.27 -31.95
C SER A 19 -15.89 -57.31 -30.58
N ALA A 20 -15.49 -56.08 -30.18
CA ALA A 20 -15.27 -55.53 -28.81
C ALA A 20 -13.81 -55.31 -28.35
N ASP A 21 -13.51 -54.02 -28.19
CA ASP A 21 -12.48 -53.29 -27.44
C ASP A 21 -11.06 -53.84 -27.22
N LYS A 22 -10.10 -53.04 -27.71
CA LYS A 22 -8.71 -52.98 -27.24
C LYS A 22 -8.65 -52.24 -25.89
N MET A 23 -8.17 -52.90 -24.84
CA MET A 23 -7.43 -52.21 -23.79
C MET A 23 -5.95 -52.21 -24.15
N ASP A 24 -5.55 -51.30 -25.04
CA ASP A 24 -4.14 -50.93 -25.17
C ASP A 24 -3.82 -49.95 -24.02
N HIS A 25 -2.93 -50.36 -23.13
CA HIS A 25 -2.35 -49.48 -22.13
C HIS A 25 -1.12 -48.80 -22.73
N ASP A 26 -1.31 -47.57 -23.21
CA ASP A 26 -0.22 -46.64 -23.49
C ASP A 26 -0.32 -45.45 -22.53
N GLY A 27 0.80 -44.82 -22.22
CA GLY A 27 0.90 -43.84 -21.15
C GLY A 27 0.94 -42.39 -21.64
N SER A 28 0.08 -41.55 -21.09
CA SER A 28 0.37 -40.12 -20.93
C SER A 28 0.27 -39.79 -19.45
N SER A 29 1.18 -38.94 -18.98
CA SER A 29 1.00 -38.25 -17.70
C SER A 29 0.20 -36.99 -18.02
N ASP A 30 -1.12 -37.07 -17.85
CA ASP A 30 -1.93 -35.87 -17.66
C ASP A 30 -1.72 -35.45 -16.21
N ASP A 31 -0.53 -34.88 -15.93
CA ASP A 31 -0.27 -34.15 -14.72
C ASP A 31 -1.32 -33.05 -14.56
N GLU A 32 -1.73 -32.78 -13.32
CA GLU A 32 -2.70 -31.72 -13.06
C GLU A 32 -2.05 -30.36 -13.35
N ASP A 33 -2.27 -29.82 -14.56
CA ASP A 33 -1.92 -28.45 -14.96
C ASP A 33 -2.75 -27.47 -14.10
N PHE A 34 -2.28 -27.24 -12.88
CA PHE A 34 -2.60 -26.06 -12.09
C PHE A 34 -2.04 -24.86 -12.84
N ASP A 35 -2.89 -24.20 -13.66
CA ASP A 35 -2.58 -22.95 -14.35
C ASP A 35 -1.79 -22.01 -13.43
N ILE A 36 -0.49 -21.86 -13.71
CA ILE A 36 0.40 -21.05 -12.87
C ILE A 36 0.07 -19.58 -13.16
N VAL A 37 -0.78 -19.01 -12.33
CA VAL A 37 -1.13 -17.58 -12.35
C VAL A 37 0.10 -16.77 -11.91
N ASN A 38 0.93 -16.42 -12.89
CA ASN A 38 1.96 -15.41 -12.72
C ASN A 38 1.30 -14.05 -12.56
N VAL A 39 1.79 -13.24 -11.63
CA VAL A 39 1.31 -11.89 -11.34
C VAL A 39 2.53 -10.98 -11.27
N ASP A 40 2.81 -10.29 -12.37
CA ASP A 40 3.95 -9.38 -12.46
C ASP A 40 3.55 -7.99 -11.96
N PHE A 41 4.31 -7.46 -11.00
CA PHE A 41 4.16 -6.09 -10.52
C PHE A 41 5.11 -5.18 -11.31
N GLU A 42 4.54 -4.23 -12.03
CA GLU A 42 5.29 -3.27 -12.86
C GLU A 42 5.15 -1.85 -12.30
N TRP A 43 6.24 -1.08 -12.38
CA TRP A 43 6.28 0.32 -11.95
C TRP A 43 6.25 1.26 -13.16
N PHE A 44 5.42 2.30 -13.09
CA PHE A 44 5.27 3.29 -14.15
C PHE A 44 5.15 4.72 -13.60
N ASN A 45 5.76 5.69 -14.28
CA ASN A 45 5.42 7.11 -14.11
C ASN A 45 3.90 7.32 -14.29
N PHE A 46 3.36 8.35 -13.65
CA PHE A 46 1.96 8.75 -13.78
C PHE A 46 1.54 8.95 -15.24
N ASP A 47 0.38 8.38 -15.60
CA ASP A 47 -0.28 8.57 -16.89
C ASP A 47 -1.61 9.30 -16.68
N THR A 48 -1.69 10.56 -17.13
CA THR A 48 -2.86 11.44 -16.93
C THR A 48 -4.13 10.95 -17.62
N GLU A 49 -4.03 10.09 -18.65
CA GLU A 49 -5.19 9.52 -19.34
C GLU A 49 -5.76 8.27 -18.64
N ILE A 50 -4.99 7.67 -17.71
CA ILE A 50 -5.29 6.36 -17.10
C ILE A 50 -5.44 6.47 -15.58
N ASP A 51 -4.47 7.08 -14.89
CA ASP A 51 -4.29 6.91 -13.43
C ASP A 51 -5.22 7.76 -12.56
N PHE A 52 -5.99 8.68 -13.16
CA PHE A 52 -6.89 9.56 -12.43
C PHE A 52 -7.94 8.83 -11.60
N HIS A 53 -8.38 7.63 -11.99
CA HIS A 53 -9.35 6.88 -11.20
C HIS A 53 -8.69 6.06 -10.07
N GLY A 54 -7.63 5.31 -10.36
CA GLY A 54 -6.82 4.60 -9.36
C GLY A 54 -6.23 5.52 -8.28
N VAL A 55 -5.45 6.54 -8.67
CA VAL A 55 -4.78 7.46 -7.72
C VAL A 55 -5.78 8.23 -6.87
N LYS A 56 -6.93 8.62 -7.43
CA LYS A 56 -8.04 9.24 -6.66
C LYS A 56 -8.71 8.28 -5.68
N GLY A 57 -8.76 7.00 -6.01
CA GLY A 57 -9.18 5.94 -5.09
C GLY A 57 -8.21 5.81 -3.91
N LEU A 58 -6.91 5.74 -4.21
CA LEU A 58 -5.84 5.62 -3.22
C LEU A 58 -5.71 6.88 -2.34
N LEU A 59 -5.80 8.09 -2.90
CA LEU A 59 -5.85 9.34 -2.11
C LEU A 59 -7.06 9.36 -1.15
N ARG A 60 -8.23 8.87 -1.58
CA ARG A 60 -9.38 8.72 -0.68
C ARG A 60 -9.14 7.67 0.41
N GLN A 61 -8.48 6.57 0.08
CA GLN A 61 -8.08 5.56 1.08
C GLN A 61 -7.09 6.12 2.10
N LEU A 62 -6.18 7.02 1.69
CA LEU A 62 -5.18 7.66 2.56
C LEU A 62 -5.77 8.63 3.57
N PHE A 63 -6.74 9.46 3.14
CA PHE A 63 -7.43 10.41 4.03
C PHE A 63 -8.67 9.83 4.73
N ASP A 64 -9.02 8.56 4.47
CA ASP A 64 -10.08 7.79 5.14
C ASP A 64 -11.41 8.59 5.20
N VAL A 65 -12.13 8.58 6.32
CA VAL A 65 -13.36 9.38 6.53
C VAL A 65 -13.22 10.89 6.32
N ASP A 66 -12.01 11.45 6.39
CA ASP A 66 -11.74 12.87 6.13
C ASP A 66 -11.55 13.18 4.63
N ALA A 67 -11.44 12.18 3.74
CA ALA A 67 -11.27 12.40 2.30
C ALA A 67 -12.36 13.29 1.66
N GLN A 68 -13.56 13.29 2.24
CA GLN A 68 -14.69 14.14 1.84
C GLN A 68 -14.55 15.63 2.22
N LEU A 69 -13.52 16.01 2.99
CA LEU A 69 -13.23 17.41 3.34
C LEU A 69 -12.43 18.13 2.24
N PHE A 70 -11.87 17.40 1.29
CA PHE A 70 -10.98 17.91 0.25
C PHE A 70 -11.60 17.82 -1.13
N ASP A 71 -11.15 18.67 -2.06
CA ASP A 71 -11.29 18.37 -3.48
C ASP A 71 -10.29 17.27 -3.89
N MET A 72 -10.71 16.03 -3.70
CA MET A 72 -10.00 14.84 -4.18
C MET A 72 -9.85 14.79 -5.71
N SER A 73 -10.57 15.62 -6.49
CA SER A 73 -10.33 15.73 -7.94
C SER A 73 -9.09 16.57 -8.17
N GLY A 74 -9.14 17.84 -7.77
CA GLY A 74 -8.02 18.77 -7.93
C GLY A 74 -6.74 18.33 -7.22
N LEU A 75 -6.81 17.57 -6.12
CA LEU A 75 -5.61 16.96 -5.52
C LEU A 75 -5.02 15.84 -6.39
N THR A 76 -5.86 15.05 -7.07
CA THR A 76 -5.39 14.02 -8.02
C THR A 76 -4.78 14.68 -9.25
N ASP A 77 -5.43 15.71 -9.80
CA ASP A 77 -4.89 16.50 -10.93
C ASP A 77 -3.49 17.04 -10.59
N VAL A 78 -3.33 17.61 -9.40
CA VAL A 78 -2.03 18.12 -8.89
C VAL A 78 -0.96 17.03 -8.77
N VAL A 79 -1.31 15.82 -8.33
CA VAL A 79 -0.37 14.69 -8.23
C VAL A 79 0.05 14.22 -9.63
N LEU A 80 -0.89 14.07 -10.56
CA LEU A 80 -0.60 13.59 -11.91
C LEU A 80 0.12 14.64 -12.78
N GLU A 81 0.05 15.93 -12.45
CA GLU A 81 0.89 16.98 -13.06
C GLU A 81 2.40 16.79 -12.77
N GLN A 82 2.79 16.00 -11.76
CA GLN A 82 4.19 15.73 -11.41
C GLN A 82 4.83 14.63 -12.27
N ASN A 83 4.85 14.82 -13.60
CA ASN A 83 5.27 13.84 -14.62
C ASN A 83 6.59 13.08 -14.33
N THR A 84 7.52 13.71 -13.61
CA THR A 84 8.87 13.20 -13.31
C THR A 84 9.07 12.71 -11.88
N ILE A 85 8.16 13.00 -10.94
CA ILE A 85 8.35 12.73 -9.51
C ILE A 85 7.21 11.85 -8.97
N GLY A 86 7.50 10.58 -8.79
CA GLY A 86 6.61 9.57 -8.27
C GLY A 86 6.18 8.52 -9.30
N SER A 87 5.79 7.37 -8.77
CA SER A 87 5.46 6.16 -9.53
C SER A 87 4.16 5.51 -9.06
N THR A 88 3.53 4.81 -9.99
CA THR A 88 2.41 3.88 -9.77
C THR A 88 2.90 2.44 -9.85
N VAL A 89 2.22 1.52 -9.16
CA VAL A 89 2.37 0.07 -9.39
C VAL A 89 1.10 -0.45 -10.05
N LYS A 90 1.28 -1.20 -11.12
CA LYS A 90 0.24 -1.87 -11.90
C LYS A 90 0.56 -3.35 -12.03
N VAL A 91 -0.41 -4.11 -12.51
CA VAL A 91 -0.32 -5.55 -12.76
C VAL A 91 -0.74 -5.81 -14.21
N ASP A 92 -0.06 -6.73 -14.89
CA ASP A 92 -0.25 -7.19 -16.28
C ASP A 92 -0.12 -6.16 -17.41
N SER A 93 -0.36 -4.85 -17.16
CA SER A 93 -0.36 -3.81 -18.19
C SER A 93 -0.37 -2.39 -17.63
N LYS A 94 0.35 -1.47 -18.30
CA LYS A 94 0.23 -0.01 -18.08
C LYS A 94 -1.20 0.51 -18.24
N ALA A 95 -2.04 -0.17 -19.04
CA ALA A 95 -3.43 0.22 -19.31
C ALA A 95 -4.40 -0.05 -18.13
N ASN A 96 -3.96 -0.74 -17.08
CA ASN A 96 -4.75 -1.03 -15.89
C ASN A 96 -4.67 0.12 -14.86
N ASP A 97 -5.66 0.20 -13.96
CA ASP A 97 -5.65 1.13 -12.81
C ASP A 97 -4.42 0.91 -11.91
N ALA A 98 -3.87 1.99 -11.35
CA ALA A 98 -2.83 1.93 -10.32
C ALA A 98 -3.33 1.27 -9.02
N TYR A 99 -2.63 0.24 -8.55
CA TYR A 99 -2.91 -0.45 -7.27
C TYR A 99 -2.05 0.06 -6.10
N ALA A 100 -0.96 0.76 -6.41
CA ALA A 100 -0.23 1.60 -5.46
C ALA A 100 0.22 2.89 -6.16
N PHE A 101 0.45 3.95 -5.38
CA PHE A 101 1.16 5.14 -5.83
C PHE A 101 2.08 5.70 -4.74
N LEU A 102 3.12 6.43 -5.13
CA LEU A 102 4.00 7.20 -4.26
C LEU A 102 4.48 8.45 -5.01
N THR A 103 4.47 9.62 -4.37
CA THR A 103 5.06 10.87 -4.90
C THR A 103 5.54 11.78 -3.78
N ALA A 104 6.42 12.74 -4.10
CA ALA A 104 6.79 13.86 -3.24
C ALA A 104 6.21 15.17 -3.80
N LEU A 105 5.06 15.59 -3.27
CA LEU A 105 4.37 16.79 -3.71
C LEU A 105 5.07 18.07 -3.24
N ASN A 106 5.45 18.91 -4.19
CA ASN A 106 6.03 20.22 -3.91
C ASN A 106 4.97 21.19 -3.39
N LEU A 107 4.88 21.31 -2.06
CA LEU A 107 3.91 22.18 -1.40
C LEU A 107 4.14 23.66 -1.69
N ARG A 108 5.38 24.08 -2.00
CA ARG A 108 5.71 25.49 -2.22
C ARG A 108 5.23 25.97 -3.58
N GLU A 109 5.44 25.17 -4.62
CA GLU A 109 5.02 25.48 -5.99
C GLU A 109 3.48 25.49 -6.10
N HIS A 110 2.83 24.49 -5.53
CA HIS A 110 1.38 24.31 -5.68
C HIS A 110 0.53 24.98 -4.59
N ARG A 111 1.13 25.69 -3.62
CA ARG A 111 0.46 26.34 -2.48
C ARG A 111 -0.76 27.22 -2.84
N GLU A 112 -0.78 27.77 -4.06
CA GLU A 112 -1.83 28.69 -4.53
C GLU A 112 -3.00 27.94 -5.21
N LYS A 113 -2.83 26.65 -5.51
CA LYS A 113 -3.93 25.76 -5.91
C LYS A 113 -4.73 25.38 -4.65
N LYS A 114 -6.04 25.62 -4.67
CA LYS A 114 -6.94 25.39 -3.51
C LYS A 114 -6.78 24.02 -2.84
N PRO A 115 -6.72 22.87 -3.56
CA PRO A 115 -6.59 21.55 -2.91
C PRO A 115 -5.34 21.43 -2.03
N VAL A 116 -4.24 22.07 -2.43
CA VAL A 116 -2.97 22.06 -1.69
C VAL A 116 -3.01 23.06 -0.52
N ALA A 117 -3.63 24.23 -0.70
CA ALA A 117 -3.87 25.18 0.39
C ALA A 117 -4.74 24.58 1.51
N ASP A 118 -5.81 23.88 1.14
CA ASP A 118 -6.68 23.14 2.07
C ASP A 118 -5.88 22.03 2.80
N LEU A 119 -5.03 21.30 2.08
CA LEU A 119 -4.20 20.23 2.61
C LEU A 119 -3.11 20.74 3.58
N ILE A 120 -2.44 21.85 3.27
CA ILE A 120 -1.49 22.52 4.17
C ILE A 120 -2.19 22.96 5.47
N SER A 121 -3.38 23.56 5.36
CA SER A 121 -4.21 23.98 6.50
C SER A 121 -4.63 22.78 7.36
N TYR A 122 -5.08 21.70 6.72
CA TYR A 122 -5.45 20.45 7.38
C TYR A 122 -4.28 19.83 8.15
N LEU A 123 -3.14 19.62 7.49
CA LEU A 123 -1.96 18.99 8.11
C LEU A 123 -1.39 19.84 9.25
N SER A 124 -1.42 21.17 9.12
CA SER A 124 -1.05 22.09 10.22
C SER A 124 -1.99 21.94 11.42
N SER A 125 -3.31 21.85 11.18
CA SER A 125 -4.31 21.64 12.23
C SER A 125 -4.19 20.25 12.89
N LYS A 126 -3.91 19.22 12.09
CA LYS A 126 -3.74 17.83 12.56
C LYS A 126 -2.45 17.58 13.32
N ALA A 127 -1.34 18.24 12.94
CA ALA A 127 -0.13 18.24 13.76
C ALA A 127 -0.40 18.77 15.17
N GLY A 128 -1.20 19.84 15.29
CA GLY A 128 -1.67 20.39 16.57
C GLY A 128 -2.65 19.51 17.35
N GLN A 129 -3.22 18.47 16.72
CA GLN A 129 -4.08 17.44 17.33
C GLN A 129 -3.35 16.10 17.53
N SER A 130 -2.07 16.01 17.15
CA SER A 130 -1.29 14.78 17.24
C SER A 130 -0.82 14.47 18.66
N ASN A 131 -0.48 13.21 18.92
CA ASN A 131 0.11 12.79 20.19
C ASN A 131 1.60 13.19 20.38
N ASN A 132 2.13 14.13 19.59
CA ASN A 132 3.52 14.57 19.67
C ASN A 132 3.65 16.11 19.67
N GLU A 133 4.06 16.67 20.82
CA GLU A 133 4.26 18.12 21.00
C GLU A 133 5.29 18.70 20.02
N THR A 134 6.29 17.93 19.60
CA THR A 134 7.29 18.37 18.61
C THR A 134 6.68 18.50 17.22
N LEU A 135 5.73 17.64 16.81
CA LEU A 135 4.99 17.86 15.56
C LEU A 135 4.12 19.11 15.67
N ALA A 136 3.33 19.22 16.74
CA ALA A 136 2.44 20.37 16.99
C ALA A 136 3.19 21.72 16.95
N ALA A 137 4.40 21.78 17.52
CA ALA A 137 5.21 22.99 17.57
C ALA A 137 6.02 23.28 16.28
N THR A 138 6.21 22.28 15.40
CA THR A 138 7.17 22.34 14.28
C THR A 138 6.49 22.33 12.91
N VAL A 139 5.57 21.39 12.66
CA VAL A 139 4.96 21.20 11.33
C VAL A 139 4.25 22.47 10.83
N PRO A 140 3.43 23.20 11.61
CA PRO A 140 2.77 24.40 11.12
C PRO A 140 3.73 25.53 10.70
N LYS A 141 4.95 25.56 11.24
CA LYS A 141 5.99 26.54 10.86
C LYS A 141 6.70 26.09 9.59
N ILE A 142 7.13 24.82 9.55
CA ILE A 142 7.81 24.23 8.40
C ILE A 142 6.93 24.29 7.14
N LEU A 143 5.62 24.01 7.26
CA LEU A 143 4.67 24.13 6.15
C LEU A 143 4.40 25.57 5.67
N ALA A 144 4.74 26.58 6.48
CA ALA A 144 4.52 28.00 6.16
C ALA A 144 5.79 28.71 5.66
N GLU A 145 6.96 28.34 6.17
CA GLU A 145 8.23 29.06 5.98
C GLU A 145 9.22 28.31 5.06
N ASN A 146 9.17 26.97 5.02
CA ASN A 146 10.19 26.15 4.36
C ASN A 146 9.72 25.55 3.04
N HIS A 147 10.68 25.06 2.24
CA HIS A 147 10.42 24.22 1.07
C HIS A 147 10.30 22.76 1.52
N VAL A 148 9.12 22.17 1.32
CA VAL A 148 8.73 20.85 1.88
C VAL A 148 8.20 19.94 0.79
N GLY A 149 8.70 18.70 0.75
CA GLY A 149 8.14 17.61 -0.03
C GLY A 149 7.10 16.87 0.80
N LEU A 150 5.84 16.93 0.41
CA LEU A 150 4.79 16.13 1.04
C LEU A 150 4.78 14.75 0.39
N VAL A 151 5.30 13.75 1.09
CA VAL A 151 5.31 12.37 0.58
C VAL A 151 3.93 11.78 0.80
N LEU A 152 3.24 11.49 -0.30
CA LEU A 152 1.94 10.85 -0.34
C LEU A 152 2.11 9.48 -1.01
N GLY A 153 1.69 8.42 -0.31
CA GLY A 153 1.69 7.07 -0.87
C GLY A 153 0.69 6.17 -0.17
N GLU A 154 0.11 5.26 -0.95
CA GLU A 154 -0.93 4.33 -0.51
C GLU A 154 -1.01 3.15 -1.50
N ARG A 155 -1.39 1.97 -1.01
CA ARG A 155 -1.62 0.77 -1.82
C ARG A 155 -2.88 0.03 -1.40
N LEU A 156 -3.48 -0.75 -2.30
CA LEU A 156 -4.57 -1.66 -1.92
C LEU A 156 -4.06 -2.66 -0.85
N ILE A 157 -4.89 -3.01 0.12
CA ILE A 157 -4.48 -3.78 1.32
C ILE A 157 -3.95 -5.19 1.02
N ASN A 158 -4.22 -5.71 -0.19
CA ASN A 158 -3.73 -6.98 -0.70
C ASN A 158 -2.40 -6.87 -1.49
N MET A 159 -1.81 -5.68 -1.61
CA MET A 159 -0.55 -5.47 -2.32
C MET A 159 0.65 -5.78 -1.41
N PRO A 160 1.64 -6.55 -1.88
CA PRO A 160 2.82 -6.92 -1.09
C PRO A 160 3.62 -5.68 -0.62
N PRO A 161 4.08 -5.60 0.64
CA PRO A 161 4.92 -4.50 1.12
C PRO A 161 6.28 -4.41 0.40
N GLU A 162 6.71 -5.50 -0.24
CA GLU A 162 7.94 -5.59 -1.05
C GLU A 162 7.94 -4.67 -2.27
N ILE A 163 6.78 -4.09 -2.68
CA ILE A 163 6.74 -3.08 -3.75
C ILE A 163 7.23 -1.70 -3.32
N SER A 164 7.19 -1.39 -2.02
CA SER A 164 7.48 -0.06 -1.50
C SER A 164 8.97 0.34 -1.60
N PRO A 165 9.97 -0.50 -1.30
CA PRO A 165 11.36 -0.11 -1.40
C PRO A 165 11.80 0.32 -2.81
N PRO A 166 11.41 -0.37 -3.91
CA PRO A 166 11.62 0.15 -5.26
C PRO A 166 10.99 1.53 -5.47
N MET A 167 9.72 1.75 -5.08
CA MET A 167 9.05 3.05 -5.23
C MET A 167 9.78 4.17 -4.50
N TYR A 168 10.18 3.95 -3.25
CA TYR A 168 10.95 4.92 -2.47
C TYR A 168 12.36 5.15 -3.00
N SER A 169 13.00 4.14 -3.61
CA SER A 169 14.34 4.28 -4.19
C SER A 169 14.30 5.11 -5.46
N MET A 170 13.39 4.78 -6.40
CA MET A 170 13.17 5.58 -7.60
C MET A 170 12.78 7.02 -7.25
N LEU A 171 11.92 7.23 -6.24
CA LEU A 171 11.57 8.58 -5.78
C LEU A 171 12.80 9.39 -5.31
N VAL A 172 13.81 8.75 -4.69
CA VAL A 172 15.06 9.43 -4.32
C VAL A 172 15.88 9.76 -5.58
N ASP A 173 16.05 8.80 -6.49
CA ASP A 173 16.83 8.99 -7.72
C ASP A 173 16.19 10.07 -8.63
N GLU A 174 14.85 10.10 -8.73
CA GLU A 174 14.03 11.10 -9.42
C GLU A 174 14.23 12.50 -8.83
N LEU A 175 14.20 12.62 -7.50
CA LEU A 175 14.39 13.90 -6.80
C LEU A 175 15.84 14.39 -6.89
N GLU A 176 16.84 13.51 -6.82
CA GLU A 176 18.25 13.87 -7.03
C GLU A 176 18.46 14.38 -8.47
N ALA A 177 17.93 13.67 -9.49
CA ALA A 177 18.01 14.10 -10.89
C ALA A 177 17.31 15.45 -11.16
N ALA A 178 16.10 15.65 -10.63
CA ALA A 178 15.36 16.90 -10.81
C ALA A 178 16.08 18.09 -10.14
N VAL A 179 16.80 17.87 -9.04
CA VAL A 179 17.66 18.90 -8.41
C VAL A 179 18.91 19.19 -9.26
N GLU A 180 19.51 18.21 -9.92
CA GLU A 180 20.62 18.45 -10.87
C GLU A 180 20.17 19.28 -12.09
N ASP A 181 18.99 19.02 -12.63
CA ASP A 181 18.35 19.81 -13.70
C ASP A 181 17.78 21.17 -13.23
N LYS A 182 17.82 21.44 -11.91
CA LYS A 182 17.39 22.68 -11.23
C LYS A 182 15.89 22.92 -11.26
N GLU A 183 15.11 21.85 -11.33
CA GLU A 183 13.69 21.89 -10.98
C GLU A 183 13.51 22.19 -9.47
N PRO A 184 12.34 22.70 -9.02
CA PRO A 184 12.17 23.21 -7.66
C PRO A 184 11.98 22.10 -6.59
N TYR A 185 12.79 21.04 -6.62
CA TYR A 185 12.70 19.88 -5.73
C TYR A 185 13.78 19.82 -4.62
N ASP A 186 14.56 20.90 -4.46
CA ASP A 186 15.50 21.11 -3.33
C ASP A 186 14.73 21.30 -2.01
N PHE A 187 14.22 20.19 -1.48
CA PHE A 187 13.43 20.15 -0.26
C PHE A 187 14.32 20.23 0.98
N THR A 188 13.90 21.02 1.97
CA THR A 188 14.56 21.05 3.29
C THR A 188 14.10 19.89 4.19
N HIS A 189 12.85 19.47 4.01
CA HIS A 189 12.16 18.48 4.83
C HIS A 189 11.20 17.66 3.98
N TYR A 190 11.04 16.40 4.34
CA TYR A 190 9.99 15.53 3.87
C TYR A 190 8.96 15.32 4.97
N LEU A 191 7.68 15.46 4.63
CA LEU A 191 6.58 15.13 5.51
C LEU A 191 5.83 13.94 4.90
N VAL A 192 6.01 12.75 5.46
CA VAL A 192 5.28 11.55 5.03
C VAL A 192 3.94 11.52 5.74
N VAL A 193 2.85 11.35 4.98
CA VAL A 193 1.50 11.12 5.50
C VAL A 193 1.13 9.67 5.25
N SER A 194 0.69 8.99 6.30
CA SER A 194 0.27 7.59 6.27
C SER A 194 -0.87 7.37 7.28
N LYS A 195 -1.22 6.11 7.55
CA LYS A 195 -2.22 5.73 8.56
C LYS A 195 -1.68 4.69 9.52
N THR A 196 -2.26 4.72 10.71
CA THR A 196 -2.08 3.73 11.77
C THR A 196 -3.46 3.28 12.26
N TYR A 197 -3.53 2.21 13.04
CA TYR A 197 -4.78 1.77 13.63
C TYR A 197 -4.60 1.24 15.06
N ASN A 198 -5.71 1.23 15.80
CA ASN A 198 -5.82 0.52 17.08
C ASN A 198 -6.97 -0.48 17.01
N GLU A 199 -6.77 -1.64 17.64
CA GLU A 199 -7.84 -2.61 17.85
C GLU A 199 -8.79 -2.12 18.94
N VAL A 200 -10.08 -2.02 18.62
CA VAL A 200 -11.14 -1.57 19.54
C VAL A 200 -12.19 -2.67 19.72
N GLN A 201 -12.84 -2.72 20.88
CA GLN A 201 -13.90 -3.71 21.11
C GLN A 201 -15.10 -3.47 20.19
N SER A 202 -15.73 -4.56 19.78
CA SER A 202 -16.94 -4.58 18.96
C SER A 202 -18.04 -3.69 19.52
N ILE A 203 -18.74 -2.99 18.64
CA ILE A 203 -20.00 -2.30 18.93
C ILE A 203 -21.18 -3.21 18.57
N LEU A 204 -20.98 -4.17 17.65
CA LEU A 204 -22.01 -5.13 17.21
C LEU A 204 -22.22 -6.30 18.18
N ASP A 205 -21.21 -6.73 18.93
CA ASP A 205 -21.29 -7.88 19.87
C ASP A 205 -21.86 -7.48 21.26
N ASP A 206 -22.49 -6.31 21.41
CA ASP A 206 -22.94 -5.73 22.69
C ASP A 206 -24.22 -6.38 23.28
N GLY A 207 -24.31 -7.71 23.19
CA GLY A 207 -25.20 -8.53 24.03
C GLY A 207 -24.64 -8.78 25.44
N ALA A 208 -23.38 -8.43 25.70
CA ALA A 208 -22.60 -8.93 26.84
C ALA A 208 -21.82 -7.87 27.65
N ARG A 209 -22.54 -6.90 28.23
CA ARG A 209 -22.13 -6.07 29.39
C ARG A 209 -20.89 -5.17 29.20
N LYS A 210 -21.14 -3.85 29.15
CA LYS A 210 -20.13 -2.78 29.30
C LYS A 210 -19.36 -2.83 30.63
N ASN A 211 -18.33 -3.66 30.68
CA ASN A 211 -17.34 -3.66 31.76
C ASN A 211 -16.39 -2.48 31.60
N LYS A 212 -16.49 -1.49 32.50
CA LYS A 212 -15.48 -0.44 32.66
C LYS A 212 -14.17 -1.02 33.24
N LYS A 213 -13.39 -1.74 32.41
CA LYS A 213 -11.96 -1.90 32.67
C LYS A 213 -11.23 -0.57 32.37
N ALA A 214 -10.01 -0.45 32.87
CA ALA A 214 -9.22 0.77 32.75
C ALA A 214 -8.87 1.06 31.28
N LYS A 215 -8.59 2.34 30.98
CA LYS A 215 -8.07 2.80 29.70
C LYS A 215 -6.59 2.42 29.57
N GLU A 216 -6.30 1.13 29.44
CA GLU A 216 -5.07 0.69 28.78
C GLU A 216 -5.14 1.23 27.34
N GLU A 217 -4.05 1.84 26.86
CA GLU A 217 -4.04 2.36 25.50
C GLU A 217 -3.89 1.19 24.54
N ALA A 218 -4.92 0.98 23.72
CA ALA A 218 -4.97 -0.12 22.77
C ALA A 218 -3.74 -0.07 21.85
N PRO A 219 -3.08 -1.20 21.56
CA PRO A 219 -1.85 -1.21 20.79
C PRO A 219 -2.04 -0.52 19.44
N MET A 220 -1.03 0.28 19.07
CA MET A 220 -0.98 1.05 17.84
C MET A 220 -0.18 0.28 16.79
N PHE A 221 -0.82 -0.01 15.66
CA PHE A 221 -0.26 -0.75 14.54
C PHE A 221 -0.18 0.14 13.29
N TYR A 222 0.64 -0.26 12.33
CA TYR A 222 0.85 0.44 11.07
C TYR A 222 0.18 -0.33 9.94
N PHE A 223 -0.49 0.36 9.01
CA PHE A 223 -0.94 -0.29 7.76
C PHE A 223 0.25 -0.55 6.82
N HIS A 224 1.28 0.28 6.92
CA HIS A 224 2.47 0.28 6.07
C HIS A 224 3.71 -0.04 6.92
N PRO A 225 4.27 -1.26 6.87
CA PRO A 225 5.43 -1.63 7.70
C PRO A 225 6.69 -0.79 7.40
N GLU A 226 6.76 -0.05 6.30
CA GLU A 226 7.80 0.94 6.03
C GLU A 226 7.78 2.12 7.03
N ASP A 227 6.63 2.52 7.56
CA ASP A 227 6.52 3.55 8.59
C ASP A 227 7.28 3.17 9.88
N GLU A 228 7.35 1.87 10.19
CA GLU A 228 8.13 1.33 11.31
C GLU A 228 9.63 1.63 11.19
N ILE A 229 10.09 1.90 9.97
CA ILE A 229 11.49 2.20 9.66
C ILE A 229 11.68 3.71 9.48
N LEU A 230 10.82 4.37 8.70
CA LEU A 230 10.86 5.82 8.49
C LEU A 230 10.83 6.60 9.83
N LYS A 231 10.04 6.14 10.82
CA LYS A 231 10.00 6.75 12.16
C LYS A 231 11.33 6.74 12.91
N LYS A 232 12.25 5.82 12.59
CA LYS A 232 13.59 5.73 13.23
C LYS A 232 14.55 6.83 12.74
N HIS A 233 14.26 7.46 11.62
CA HIS A 233 15.08 8.51 10.99
C HIS A 233 14.44 9.91 11.09
N ALA A 234 13.24 10.00 11.66
CA ALA A 234 12.45 11.22 11.76
C ALA A 234 12.96 12.18 12.86
N ILE A 235 12.64 13.47 12.69
CA ILE A 235 12.73 14.49 13.76
C ILE A 235 11.62 14.22 14.80
N ALA A 236 10.41 13.94 14.30
CA ALA A 236 9.23 13.71 15.10
C ALA A 236 8.22 12.88 14.30
N THR A 237 7.48 12.03 15.00
CA THR A 237 6.36 11.26 14.45
C THR A 237 5.19 11.25 15.41
N GLY A 238 3.96 11.17 14.89
CA GLY A 238 2.77 11.11 15.74
C GLY A 238 1.50 10.80 14.96
N SER A 239 0.55 10.18 15.65
CA SER A 239 -0.78 9.90 15.14
C SER A 239 -1.75 11.00 15.56
N PHE A 240 -2.74 11.27 14.70
CA PHE A 240 -3.79 12.25 14.92
C PHE A 240 -5.18 11.62 14.64
N PRO A 241 -6.23 12.02 15.38
CA PRO A 241 -7.59 11.57 15.08
C PRO A 241 -8.08 12.23 13.78
N PHE A 242 -8.86 11.49 12.98
CA PHE A 242 -9.61 12.10 11.88
C PHE A 242 -10.67 13.10 12.42
N THR A 243 -11.11 14.02 11.58
CA THR A 243 -12.08 15.07 11.94
C THR A 243 -13.50 14.51 11.97
N LYS A 244 -13.78 13.57 11.07
CA LYS A 244 -15.03 12.80 10.97
C LYS A 244 -14.88 11.41 11.57
N ASP A 245 -14.12 11.31 12.67
CA ASP A 245 -13.91 10.06 13.42
C ASP A 245 -15.24 9.41 13.87
N ASP A 246 -16.26 10.23 14.20
CA ASP A 246 -17.62 9.78 14.51
C ASP A 246 -18.36 9.11 13.31
N GLU A 247 -17.90 9.32 12.07
CA GLU A 247 -18.39 8.65 10.86
C GLU A 247 -17.63 7.33 10.58
N SER A 248 -16.53 7.06 11.28
CA SER A 248 -15.73 5.83 11.11
C SER A 248 -16.32 4.66 11.91
N VAL A 249 -17.19 3.88 11.27
CA VAL A 249 -17.69 2.61 11.81
C VAL A 249 -16.52 1.59 11.92
N ALA A 250 -15.90 1.48 13.10
CA ALA A 250 -14.74 0.60 13.31
C ALA A 250 -15.02 -0.89 12.96
N ASP A 251 -16.28 -1.31 13.05
CA ASP A 251 -16.70 -2.67 12.71
C ASP A 251 -16.90 -2.90 11.20
N SER A 252 -16.98 -1.86 10.34
CA SER A 252 -17.05 -2.03 8.88
C SER A 252 -15.70 -2.37 8.25
N LYS A 253 -14.61 -2.19 8.99
CA LYS A 253 -13.23 -2.55 8.63
C LYS A 253 -12.86 -3.98 9.09
N ARG A 254 -13.81 -4.75 9.65
CA ARG A 254 -13.65 -6.17 9.99
C ARG A 254 -13.67 -7.05 8.73
N ALA A 255 -12.50 -7.44 8.25
CA ALA A 255 -12.39 -8.54 7.30
C ALA A 255 -12.40 -9.90 8.02
N PHE A 256 -11.54 -10.09 9.04
CA PHE A 256 -11.29 -11.39 9.68
C PHE A 256 -10.99 -11.34 11.20
N GLN A 257 -11.26 -10.23 11.89
CA GLN A 257 -10.96 -10.05 13.32
C GLN A 257 -12.23 -9.93 14.19
N GLU A 258 -12.17 -10.41 15.44
CA GLU A 258 -13.21 -10.21 16.47
C GLU A 258 -13.22 -8.78 17.05
N MET A 259 -12.17 -8.00 16.78
CA MET A 259 -12.02 -6.60 17.17
C MET A 259 -12.32 -5.68 15.98
N GLY A 260 -12.88 -4.50 16.26
CA GLY A 260 -13.04 -3.44 15.27
C GLY A 260 -11.71 -2.72 15.06
N VAL A 261 -11.53 -2.11 13.89
CA VAL A 261 -10.29 -1.41 13.51
C VAL A 261 -10.56 0.08 13.48
N LYS A 262 -9.96 0.82 14.42
CA LYS A 262 -10.02 2.29 14.43
C LYS A 262 -8.79 2.86 13.72
N SER A 263 -8.98 3.37 12.50
CA SER A 263 -7.95 4.11 11.77
C SER A 263 -7.65 5.46 12.42
N MET A 264 -6.38 5.88 12.37
CA MET A 264 -5.91 7.24 12.67
C MET A 264 -4.91 7.67 11.60
N GLY A 265 -4.86 8.96 11.30
CA GLY A 265 -3.81 9.51 10.45
C GLY A 265 -2.47 9.53 11.18
N TYR A 266 -1.36 9.42 10.43
CA TYR A 266 0.00 9.40 10.95
C TYR A 266 0.89 10.36 10.15
N MET A 267 1.81 11.04 10.84
CA MET A 267 2.74 11.99 10.25
C MET A 267 4.17 11.64 10.67
N THR A 268 5.08 11.62 9.69
CA THR A 268 6.51 11.37 9.90
C THR A 268 7.30 12.51 9.26
N LEU A 269 7.96 13.33 10.08
CA LEU A 269 8.73 14.50 9.64
C LEU A 269 10.23 14.16 9.59
N ILE A 270 10.86 14.24 8.42
CA ILE A 270 12.25 13.86 8.17
C ILE A 270 13.02 15.05 7.58
N GLU A 271 14.25 15.31 8.04
CA GLU A 271 15.17 16.27 7.39
C GLU A 271 15.65 15.69 6.05
N ALA A 272 15.77 16.50 5.00
CA ALA A 272 16.13 15.97 3.68
C ALA A 272 17.44 15.17 3.66
N ALA A 273 18.47 15.62 4.39
CA ALA A 273 19.74 14.92 4.54
C ALA A 273 19.64 13.52 5.21
N LYS A 274 18.51 13.19 5.85
CA LYS A 274 18.23 11.88 6.44
C LYS A 274 17.34 10.99 5.57
N PHE A 275 16.66 11.55 4.56
CA PHE A 275 15.63 10.83 3.79
C PHE A 275 16.21 9.69 2.93
N PRO A 276 17.30 9.85 2.14
CA PRO A 276 17.91 8.74 1.42
C PRO A 276 18.41 7.61 2.34
N ALA A 277 18.86 7.93 3.56
CA ALA A 277 19.26 6.95 4.55
C ALA A 277 18.07 6.20 5.16
N ALA A 278 16.91 6.87 5.32
CA ALA A 278 15.67 6.24 5.76
C ALA A 278 15.11 5.29 4.69
N VAL A 279 15.17 5.68 3.42
CA VAL A 279 14.77 4.85 2.26
C VAL A 279 15.62 3.59 2.16
N ARG A 280 16.95 3.69 2.29
CA ARG A 280 17.84 2.52 2.29
C ARG A 280 17.52 1.57 3.44
N ALA A 281 17.26 2.09 4.64
CA ALA A 281 16.84 1.26 5.77
C ALA A 281 15.48 0.56 5.55
N VAL A 282 14.55 1.15 4.79
CA VAL A 282 13.30 0.48 4.36
C VAL A 282 13.61 -0.70 3.43
N ALA A 283 14.53 -0.53 2.47
CA ALA A 283 14.96 -1.62 1.59
C ALA A 283 15.65 -2.77 2.35
N ASP A 284 16.60 -2.44 3.24
CA ASP A 284 17.30 -3.41 4.07
C ASP A 284 16.35 -4.21 4.99
N TYR A 285 15.22 -3.60 5.39
CA TYR A 285 14.22 -4.23 6.26
C TYR A 285 13.25 -5.15 5.51
N MET A 286 12.79 -4.78 4.31
CA MET A 286 11.85 -5.60 3.54
C MET A 286 12.54 -6.75 2.79
N ASN A 287 13.86 -6.69 2.57
CA ASN A 287 14.61 -7.70 1.84
C ASN A 287 15.86 -8.18 2.62
N PRO A 288 15.68 -8.83 3.80
CA PRO A 288 16.78 -9.29 4.62
C PRO A 288 17.54 -10.46 3.96
N GLN A 289 18.87 -10.29 3.81
CA GLN A 289 19.80 -11.29 3.26
C GLN A 289 20.17 -12.40 4.25
#